data_AF-A0A368JRN6-F1
#
_entry.id   AF-A0A368JRN6-F1
#
_cell.length_a   1.000
_cell.length_b   1.000
_cell.length_c   1.000
_cell.angle_alpha   90.00
_cell.angle_beta   90.00
_cell.angle_gamma   90.00
#
_symmetry.space_group_name_H-M   'P 1'
#
loop_
_entity.id
_entity.type
_entity.pdbx_description
1 polymer ?
#
loop_
_entity_poly.entity_id
_entity_poly.type
_entity_poly.pdbx_seq_one_letter_code
_entity_poly.pdbx_strand_id
1 'polypeptide(L)'
;MLNRINHLLEQNVDFALETTLSTRSYVQTIRSAKQIGYSVTLFYVWLESVELAKERVGIRVAKGGHSIPPDVIERRYSRSIENLLTLYIPISDRFLVINNSGTVPEFIAQGGIAATLDLFNVKIWEKINQNGRD
;
A
#
# COMPACT_ATOMS: atom_id res chain seq x y z
N MET A 1 6.95 -16.66 -5.35
CA MET A 1 5.88 -15.64 -5.41
C MET A 1 5.71 -15.07 -6.81
N LEU A 2 6.75 -14.49 -7.43
CA LEU A 2 6.66 -13.95 -8.81
C LEU A 2 6.18 -14.98 -9.85
N ASN A 3 6.69 -16.22 -9.82
CA ASN A 3 6.21 -17.28 -10.72
C ASN A 3 4.71 -17.56 -10.58
N ARG A 4 4.16 -17.44 -9.36
CA ARG A 4 2.71 -17.63 -9.13
C ARG A 4 1.92 -16.46 -9.71
N ILE A 5 2.41 -15.24 -9.57
CA ILE A 5 1.78 -14.04 -10.15
C ILE A 5 1.78 -14.14 -11.68
N ASN A 6 2.92 -14.48 -12.29
CA ASN A 6 3.03 -14.63 -13.75
C ASN A 6 2.06 -15.71 -14.26
N HIS A 7 2.01 -16.86 -13.57
CA HIS A 7 1.06 -17.91 -13.90
C HIS A 7 -0.40 -17.43 -13.83
N LEU A 8 -0.79 -16.69 -12.79
CA LEU A 8 -2.15 -16.15 -12.67
C LEU A 8 -2.46 -15.12 -13.78
N LEU A 9 -1.48 -14.27 -14.13
CA LEU A 9 -1.59 -13.34 -15.25
C LEU A 9 -1.83 -14.08 -16.57
N GLU A 10 -1.06 -15.14 -16.84
CA GLU A 10 -1.21 -16.00 -18.03
C GLU A 10 -2.58 -16.69 -18.07
N GLN A 11 -3.13 -17.08 -16.93
CA GLN A 11 -4.46 -17.69 -16.84
C GLN A 11 -5.62 -16.68 -16.96
N ASN A 12 -5.32 -15.38 -16.99
CA ASN A 12 -6.32 -14.30 -17.04
C ASN A 12 -7.39 -14.40 -15.93
N VAL A 13 -6.97 -14.67 -14.69
CA VAL A 13 -7.85 -14.80 -13.53
C VAL A 13 -7.64 -13.65 -12.54
N ASP A 14 -8.69 -13.28 -11.82
CA ASP A 14 -8.58 -12.28 -10.77
C ASP A 14 -7.75 -12.79 -9.59
N PHE A 15 -6.89 -11.92 -9.06
CA PHE A 15 -6.10 -12.21 -7.86
C PHE A 15 -5.74 -10.95 -7.08
N ALA A 16 -5.38 -11.15 -5.81
CA ALA A 16 -4.82 -10.11 -4.95
C ALA A 16 -3.40 -10.48 -4.52
N LEU A 17 -2.58 -9.46 -4.31
CA LEU A 17 -1.24 -9.61 -3.74
C LEU A 17 -1.10 -8.68 -2.53
N GLU A 18 -0.65 -9.24 -1.41
CA GLU A 18 -0.31 -8.46 -0.22
C GLU A 18 1.18 -8.10 -0.26
N THR A 19 1.49 -6.84 0.02
CA THR A 19 2.87 -6.36 0.12
C THR A 19 2.93 -5.18 1.07
N THR A 20 4.13 -4.94 1.60
CA THR A 20 4.41 -3.73 2.40
C THR A 20 4.52 -2.47 1.54
N LEU A 21 4.44 -2.58 0.22
CA LEU A 21 4.65 -1.49 -0.75
C LEU A 21 6.04 -0.80 -0.68
N SER A 22 6.96 -1.32 0.13
CA SER A 22 8.32 -0.78 0.31
C SER A 22 9.30 -1.11 -0.82
N THR A 23 8.85 -1.89 -1.83
CA THR A 23 9.65 -2.30 -2.98
C THR A 23 9.06 -1.75 -4.27
N ARG A 24 9.90 -1.60 -5.30
CA ARG A 24 9.49 -1.16 -6.64
C ARG A 24 9.15 -2.33 -7.58
N SER A 25 9.37 -3.59 -7.17
CA SER A 25 9.34 -4.75 -8.07
C SER A 25 7.96 -5.01 -8.70
N TYR A 26 6.88 -4.63 -8.01
CA TYR A 26 5.52 -4.84 -8.52
C TYR A 26 5.04 -3.76 -9.49
N VAL A 27 5.80 -2.67 -9.67
CA VAL A 27 5.48 -1.64 -10.68
C VAL A 27 5.45 -2.27 -12.08
N GLN A 28 6.44 -3.10 -12.40
CA GLN A 28 6.47 -3.77 -13.70
C GLN A 28 5.35 -4.81 -13.83
N THR A 29 5.04 -5.55 -12.77
CA THR A 29 3.90 -6.47 -12.72
C THR A 29 2.59 -5.75 -13.05
N ILE A 30 2.33 -4.59 -12.42
CA ILE A 30 1.12 -3.79 -12.67
C ILE A 30 1.07 -3.33 -14.12
N ARG A 31 2.18 -2.81 -14.67
CA ARG A 31 2.24 -2.37 -16.07
C ARG A 31 1.95 -3.52 -17.03
N SER A 32 2.56 -4.69 -16.82
CA SER A 32 2.32 -5.87 -17.64
C SER A 32 0.89 -6.38 -17.52
N ALA A 33 0.30 -6.38 -16.32
CA ALA A 33 -1.10 -6.76 -16.12
C ALA A 33 -2.05 -5.85 -16.90
N LYS A 34 -1.82 -4.53 -16.87
CA LYS A 34 -2.63 -3.55 -17.62
C LYS A 34 -2.51 -3.73 -19.13
N GLN A 35 -1.33 -4.08 -19.64
CA GLN A 35 -1.12 -4.36 -21.07
C GLN A 35 -1.95 -5.55 -21.57
N ILE A 36 -2.30 -6.49 -20.70
CA ILE A 36 -3.13 -7.67 -21.03
C ILE A 36 -4.59 -7.51 -20.57
N GLY A 37 -5.02 -6.30 -20.20
CA GLY A 37 -6.43 -5.96 -19.96
C GLY A 37 -6.89 -5.97 -18.50
N TYR A 38 -6.00 -6.14 -17.52
CA TYR A 38 -6.39 -6.06 -16.11
C TYR A 38 -6.71 -4.62 -15.69
N SER A 39 -7.69 -4.50 -14.80
CA SER A 39 -7.89 -3.30 -13.99
C SER A 39 -7.21 -3.47 -12.64
N VAL A 40 -6.40 -2.49 -12.22
CA VAL A 40 -5.64 -2.55 -10.98
C VAL A 40 -6.24 -1.64 -9.93
N THR A 41 -6.67 -2.25 -8.81
CA THR A 41 -7.15 -1.54 -7.62
C THR A 41 -6.12 -1.68 -6.50
N LEU A 42 -5.63 -0.55 -6.00
CA LEU A 42 -4.69 -0.46 -4.88
C LEU A 42 -5.43 -0.17 -3.58
N PHE A 43 -5.30 -1.05 -2.59
CA PHE A 43 -5.70 -0.78 -1.22
C PHE A 43 -4.45 -0.49 -0.39
N TYR A 44 -4.37 0.70 0.21
CA TYR A 44 -3.27 1.07 1.10
C TYR A 44 -3.78 1.36 2.51
N VAL A 45 -3.25 0.61 3.48
CA VAL A 45 -3.59 0.76 4.89
C VAL A 45 -2.45 1.50 5.58
N TRP A 46 -2.73 2.72 6.03
CA TRP A 46 -1.78 3.61 6.66
C TRP A 46 -1.96 3.63 8.18
N LEU A 47 -0.86 3.89 8.89
CA LEU A 47 -0.81 4.12 10.33
C LEU A 47 -0.20 5.49 10.60
N GLU A 48 -0.62 6.13 11.68
CA GLU A 48 -0.26 7.51 11.97
C GLU A 48 1.24 7.74 12.20
N SER A 49 1.92 6.72 12.71
CA SER A 49 3.33 6.79 13.02
C SER A 49 4.01 5.43 12.86
N VAL A 50 5.33 5.49 12.66
CA VAL A 50 6.18 4.30 12.70
C VAL A 50 6.19 3.64 14.08
N GLU A 51 6.06 4.41 15.15
CA GLU A 51 6.00 3.87 16.51
C GLU A 51 4.75 3.01 16.72
N LEU A 52 3.60 3.43 16.18
CA LEU A 52 2.40 2.60 16.19
C LEU A 52 2.59 1.30 15.38
N ALA A 53 3.33 1.35 14.27
CA ALA A 53 3.67 0.15 13.52
C ALA A 53 4.55 -0.80 14.34
N LYS A 54 5.57 -0.29 15.05
CA LYS A 54 6.42 -1.08 15.96
C LYS A 54 5.63 -1.68 17.11
N GLU A 55 4.76 -0.90 17.74
CA GLU A 55 3.87 -1.35 18.81
C GLU A 55 2.99 -2.53 18.35
N ARG A 56 2.36 -2.40 17.18
CA ARG A 56 1.51 -3.46 16.60
C ARG A 56 2.30 -4.73 16.29
N VAL A 57 3.53 -4.61 15.80
CA VAL A 57 4.43 -5.76 15.64
C VAL A 57 4.73 -6.39 17.00
N GLY A 58 5.03 -5.60 18.03
CA GLY A 58 5.26 -6.07 19.40
C GLY A 58 4.07 -6.85 19.96
N ILE A 59 2.85 -6.32 19.84
CA ILE A 59 1.62 -7.00 20.25
C ILE A 59 1.44 -8.33 19.51
N ARG A 60 1.69 -8.34 18.19
CA ARG A 60 1.60 -9.57 17.39
C ARG A 60 2.63 -10.61 17.82
N VAL A 61 3.86 -10.20 18.10
CA VAL A 61 4.93 -11.08 18.59
C VAL A 61 4.57 -11.67 19.94
N ALA A 62 4.04 -10.87 20.86
CA ALA A 62 3.56 -11.33 22.15
C ALA A 62 2.43 -12.39 22.03
N LYS A 63 1.69 -12.37 20.92
CA LYS A 63 0.65 -13.36 20.57
C LYS A 63 1.18 -14.54 19.73
N GLY A 64 2.50 -14.70 19.62
CA GLY A 64 3.14 -15.82 18.91
C GLY A 64 3.39 -15.59 17.41
N GLY A 65 3.23 -14.36 16.92
CA GLY A 65 3.53 -14.03 15.52
C GLY A 65 5.01 -13.73 15.25
N HIS A 66 5.35 -13.53 13.97
CA HIS A 66 6.72 -13.27 13.52
C HIS A 66 7.23 -11.88 13.95
N SER A 67 8.48 -11.82 14.42
CA SER A 67 9.16 -10.56 14.76
C SER A 67 9.75 -9.89 13.51
N ILE A 68 9.82 -8.56 13.52
CA ILE A 68 10.47 -7.76 12.48
C ILE A 68 11.39 -6.77 13.20
N PRO A 69 12.67 -6.66 12.80
CA PRO A 69 13.58 -5.68 13.37
C PRO A 69 13.05 -4.23 13.24
N PRO A 70 13.18 -3.38 14.29
CA PRO A 70 12.67 -2.01 14.25
C PRO A 70 13.20 -1.16 13.08
N ASP A 71 14.47 -1.30 12.72
CA ASP A 71 15.08 -0.60 11.57
C ASP A 71 14.44 -1.01 10.24
N VAL A 72 14.02 -2.28 10.13
CA VAL A 72 13.29 -2.78 8.96
C VAL A 72 11.88 -2.20 8.91
N ILE A 73 11.21 -2.04 10.06
CA ILE A 73 9.89 -1.41 10.16
C ILE A 73 10.00 0.05 9.72
N GLU A 74 10.96 0.81 10.27
CA GLU A 74 11.21 2.21 9.93
C GLU A 74 11.46 2.41 8.44
N ARG A 75 12.42 1.67 7.89
CA ARG A 75 12.76 1.75 6.47
C ARG A 75 11.57 1.39 5.58
N ARG A 76 10.77 0.39 5.96
CA ARG A 76 9.61 -0.02 5.15
C ARG A 76 8.48 0.99 5.24
N TYR A 77 8.26 1.60 6.40
CA TYR A 77 7.21 2.60 6.63
C TYR A 77 7.43 3.84 5.77
N SER A 78 8.64 4.41 5.75
CA SER A 78 8.94 5.59 4.92
C SER A 78 8.84 5.25 3.43
N ARG A 79 9.51 4.17 3.00
CA ARG A 79 9.49 3.74 1.59
C ARG A 79 8.11 3.38 1.07
N SER A 80 7.23 2.82 1.90
CA SER A 80 5.88 2.46 1.47
C SER A 80 5.05 3.71 1.15
N ILE A 81 5.23 4.79 1.93
CA ILE A 81 4.57 6.09 1.69
C ILE A 81 5.13 6.76 0.45
N GLU A 82 6.46 6.84 0.31
CA GLU A 82 7.12 7.39 -0.89
C GLU A 82 6.65 6.64 -2.15
N ASN A 83 6.72 5.31 -2.14
CA ASN A 83 6.32 4.49 -3.29
C ASN A 83 4.82 4.59 -3.57
N LEU A 84 3.97 4.67 -2.54
CA LEU A 84 2.52 4.87 -2.71
C LEU A 84 2.27 6.08 -3.60
N LEU A 85 2.82 7.23 -3.23
CA LEU A 85 2.56 8.50 -3.90
C LEU A 85 3.23 8.58 -5.27
N THR A 86 4.48 8.13 -5.37
CA THR A 86 5.31 8.39 -6.55
C THR A 86 5.25 7.28 -7.60
N LEU A 87 4.97 6.03 -7.20
CA LEU A 87 5.05 4.88 -8.10
C LEU A 87 3.72 4.18 -8.31
N TYR A 88 2.95 3.95 -7.24
CA TYR A 88 1.79 3.05 -7.29
C TYR A 88 0.47 3.78 -7.59
N ILE A 89 0.19 4.93 -6.96
CA ILE A 89 -0.99 5.73 -7.29
C ILE A 89 -1.01 6.11 -8.79
N PRO A 90 0.09 6.60 -9.41
CA PRO A 90 0.08 7.03 -10.81
C PRO A 90 -0.22 5.93 -11.83
N ILE A 91 -0.06 4.65 -11.46
CA ILE A 91 -0.27 3.50 -12.36
C ILE A 91 -1.53 2.69 -12.04
N SER A 92 -2.20 3.00 -10.93
CA SER A 92 -3.40 2.27 -10.49
C SER A 92 -4.66 2.85 -11.15
N ASP A 93 -5.57 1.98 -11.57
CA ASP A 93 -6.87 2.41 -12.12
C ASP A 93 -7.76 2.98 -11.01
N ARG A 94 -7.68 2.35 -9.84
CA ARG A 94 -8.30 2.81 -8.61
C ARG A 94 -7.33 2.68 -7.44
N PHE A 95 -7.42 3.58 -6.48
CA PHE A 95 -6.79 3.44 -5.18
C PHE A 95 -7.76 3.83 -4.06
N LEU A 96 -7.56 3.24 -2.89
CA LEU A 96 -8.18 3.63 -1.64
C LEU A 96 -7.11 3.66 -0.55
N VAL A 97 -7.00 4.80 0.13
CA VAL A 97 -6.12 4.98 1.28
C VAL A 97 -6.96 5.03 2.55
N ILE A 98 -6.62 4.16 3.50
CA ILE A 98 -7.40 3.92 4.73
C ILE A 98 -6.50 4.20 5.93
N ASN A 99 -6.98 5.03 6.85
CA ASN A 99 -6.39 5.19 8.17
C ASN A 99 -6.81 4.00 9.04
N ASN A 100 -5.85 3.24 9.55
CA ASN A 100 -6.12 2.16 10.49
C ASN A 100 -5.44 2.41 11.83
N SER A 101 -5.26 3.67 12.23
CA SER A 101 -4.56 4.02 13.48
C SER A 101 -5.43 3.83 14.72
N GLY A 102 -6.73 4.10 14.60
CA GLY A 102 -7.71 3.94 15.66
C GLY A 102 -8.34 2.54 15.73
N THR A 103 -9.47 2.45 16.44
CA THR A 103 -10.28 1.23 16.58
C THR A 103 -11.22 1.00 15.39
N VAL A 104 -11.61 2.08 14.70
CA VAL A 104 -12.43 2.05 13.50
C VAL A 104 -11.60 2.58 12.33
N PRO A 105 -11.51 1.85 11.21
CA PRO A 105 -10.85 2.36 10.02
C PRO A 105 -11.57 3.57 9.42
N GLU A 106 -10.82 4.56 8.96
CA GLU A 106 -11.37 5.76 8.32
C GLU A 106 -10.85 5.87 6.89
N PHE A 107 -11.70 6.25 5.94
CA PHE A 107 -11.24 6.54 4.59
C PHE A 107 -10.52 7.89 4.57
N ILE A 108 -9.36 7.93 3.91
CA ILE A 108 -8.55 9.16 3.76
C ILE A 108 -8.78 9.75 2.37
N ALA A 109 -8.55 8.95 1.33
CA ALA A 109 -8.67 9.36 -0.06
C ALA A 109 -8.96 8.17 -0.96
N GLN A 110 -9.67 8.42 -2.06
CA GLN A 110 -9.79 7.48 -3.17
C GLN A 110 -9.62 8.21 -4.49
N GLY A 111 -9.28 7.48 -5.54
CA GLY A 111 -9.16 8.04 -6.89
C GLY A 111 -8.43 7.06 -7.81
N GLY A 112 -7.81 7.56 -8.87
CA GLY A 112 -6.97 6.76 -9.77
C GLY A 112 -7.13 7.20 -11.22
N ILE A 113 -6.58 6.44 -12.15
CA ILE A 113 -6.71 6.75 -13.59
C ILE A 113 -8.18 6.72 -14.04
N ALA A 114 -8.99 5.84 -13.44
CA ALA A 114 -10.39 5.63 -13.79
C ALA A 114 -11.38 6.27 -12.79
N ALA A 115 -10.93 7.14 -11.90
CA ALA A 115 -11.77 7.78 -10.87
C ALA A 115 -11.25 9.17 -10.47
N THR A 116 -12.17 10.09 -10.19
CA THR A 116 -11.81 11.40 -9.61
C THR A 116 -11.20 11.24 -8.23
N LEU A 117 -10.31 12.16 -7.86
CA LEU A 117 -9.77 12.22 -6.51
C LEU A 117 -10.84 12.74 -5.56
N ASP A 118 -11.26 11.89 -4.62
CA ASP A 118 -12.11 12.28 -3.49
C ASP A 118 -11.28 12.23 -2.21
N LEU A 119 -11.30 13.32 -1.45
CA LEU A 119 -10.62 13.43 -0.16
C LEU A 119 -11.66 13.41 0.96
N PHE A 120 -11.62 12.35 1.78
CA PHE A 120 -12.49 12.20 2.95
C PHE A 120 -11.83 12.78 4.21
N ASN A 121 -10.50 12.74 4.29
CA ASN A 121 -9.73 13.35 5.36
C ASN A 121 -8.52 14.12 4.82
N VAL A 122 -8.74 15.39 4.51
CA VAL A 122 -7.73 16.29 3.91
C VAL A 122 -6.49 16.42 4.79
N LYS A 123 -6.67 16.55 6.11
CA LYS A 123 -5.56 16.74 7.07
C LYS A 123 -4.61 15.54 7.07
N ILE A 124 -5.15 14.32 7.10
CA ILE A 124 -4.32 13.11 7.04
C ILE A 124 -3.68 12.96 5.66
N TRP A 125 -4.42 13.27 4.60
CA TRP A 125 -3.87 13.23 3.24
C TRP A 125 -2.67 14.18 3.06
N GLU A 126 -2.76 15.41 3.58
CA GLU A 126 -1.65 16.36 3.59
C GLU A 126 -0.44 15.83 4.37
N LYS A 127 -0.67 15.24 5.55
CA LYS A 127 0.39 14.60 6.35
C LYS A 127 1.09 13.47 5.59
N ILE A 128 0.34 12.62 4.88
CA ILE A 128 0.91 11.57 4.03
C ILE A 128 1.75 12.16 2.90
N ASN A 129 1.29 13.23 2.25
CA ASN A 129 2.01 13.90 1.17
C ASN A 129 3.30 14.60 1.63
N GLN A 130 3.32 15.13 2.86
CA GLN A 130 4.54 15.69 3.44
C GLN A 130 5.58 14.58 3.68
N ASN A 131 5.16 13.48 4.32
CA ASN A 131 6.03 12.35 4.64
C ASN A 131 6.60 11.60 3.42
N GLY A 132 6.04 11.77 2.23
CA GLY A 132 6.53 11.14 1.01
C GLY A 132 7.38 12.04 0.12
N ARG A 133 7.75 13.23 0.59
CA ARG A 133 8.62 14.20 -0.13
C ARG A 133 10.00 14.38 0.50
N ASP A 134 10.27 13.71 1.61
CA ASP A 134 11.59 13.64 2.28
C ASP A 134 12.38 12.41 1.79
#